data_AF-A0A8T5PYS5-F1
#
_entry.id   AF-A0A8T5PYS5-F1
#
_cell.length_a   1.000
_cell.length_b   1.000
_cell.length_c   1.000
_cell.angle_alpha   90.00
_cell.angle_beta   90.00
_cell.angle_gamma   90.00
#
_symmetry.space_group_name_H-M   'P 1'
#
loop_
_entity.id
_entity.type
_entity.pdbx_description
1 polymer ?
#
loop_
_entity_poly.entity_id
_entity_poly.type
_entity_poly.pdbx_seq_one_letter_code
_entity_poly.pdbx_strand_id
1 'polypeptide(L)' 'MAFDPNLDKKLFSETKDFDMTRITVAVHQYNEGEKKLQISRENRNQDGEWKFAKLGRLFKDEAEAIIPLMQKALESM' A
#
# COMPACT_ATOMS: atom_id res chain seq x y z
N MET A 1 13.46 -19.15 -1.78
CA MET A 1 13.42 -18.56 -3.13
C MET A 1 13.68 -17.07 -2.99
N ALA A 2 14.59 -16.51 -3.78
CA ALA A 2 14.84 -15.06 -3.76
C ALA A 2 13.67 -14.32 -4.43
N PHE A 3 13.40 -13.09 -3.99
CA PHE A 3 12.41 -12.22 -4.63
C PHE A 3 12.90 -11.85 -6.03
N ASP A 4 12.11 -12.16 -7.06
CA ASP A 4 12.36 -11.74 -8.43
C ASP A 4 11.40 -10.61 -8.83
N PRO A 5 11.89 -9.38 -9.04
CA PRO A 5 11.07 -8.25 -9.47
C PRO A 5 10.29 -8.51 -10.77
N ASN A 6 10.78 -9.34 -11.67
CA ASN A 6 10.10 -9.63 -12.94
C ASN A 6 8.82 -10.45 -12.75
N LEU A 7 8.72 -11.15 -11.62
CA LEU A 7 7.54 -11.94 -11.27
C LEU A 7 6.49 -11.11 -10.51
N ASP A 8 6.84 -9.91 -10.00
CA ASP A 8 5.90 -9.04 -9.27
C ASP A 8 5.14 -8.12 -10.24
N LYS A 9 3.92 -8.52 -10.59
CA LYS A 9 3.03 -7.70 -11.42
C LYS A 9 2.29 -6.70 -10.55
N LYS A 10 2.43 -5.41 -10.84
CA LYS A 10 1.58 -4.34 -10.25
C LYS A 10 0.33 -4.17 -11.10
N LEU A 11 -0.80 -4.69 -10.60
CA LEU A 11 -2.08 -4.74 -11.32
C LEU A 11 -2.91 -3.46 -11.16
N PHE A 12 -2.75 -2.77 -10.04
CA PHE A 12 -3.43 -1.51 -9.72
C PHE A 12 -2.51 -0.65 -8.86
N SER A 13 -2.61 0.67 -8.99
CA SER A 13 -1.84 1.63 -8.21
C SER A 13 -2.50 3.00 -8.29
N GLU A 14 -2.94 3.52 -7.16
CA GLU A 14 -3.36 4.91 -7.02
C GLU A 14 -2.60 5.57 -5.87
N THR A 15 -2.22 6.83 -6.09
CA THR A 15 -1.47 7.63 -5.13
C THR A 15 -2.26 8.88 -4.78
N LYS A 16 -2.36 9.18 -3.48
CA LYS A 16 -2.92 10.42 -2.96
C LYS A 16 -1.82 11.24 -2.30
N ASP A 17 -1.62 12.45 -2.83
CA ASP A 17 -0.70 13.45 -2.28
C ASP A 17 -1.33 14.26 -1.14
N PHE A 18 -0.54 14.49 -0.09
CA PHE A 18 -0.84 15.31 1.08
C PHE A 18 0.33 16.27 1.36
N ASP A 19 0.83 16.91 0.31
CA ASP A 19 1.96 17.86 0.30
C ASP A 19 3.31 17.25 0.70
N MET A 20 3.54 17.04 2.01
CA MET A 20 4.78 16.44 2.54
C MET A 20 4.73 14.92 2.63
N THR A 21 3.57 14.31 2.40
CA THR A 21 3.41 12.85 2.39
C THR A 21 2.61 12.39 1.18
N ARG A 22 2.87 11.17 0.73
CA ARG A 22 2.09 10.47 -0.30
C ARG A 22 1.66 9.13 0.22
N ILE A 23 0.42 8.75 -0.02
CA ILE A 23 -0.09 7.42 0.29
C ILE A 23 -0.40 6.72 -1.02
N THR A 24 0.15 5.53 -1.22
CA THR A 24 -0.12 4.70 -2.39
C THR A 24 -0.85 3.44 -1.96
N VAL A 25 -1.95 3.15 -2.65
CA VAL A 25 -2.70 1.89 -2.54
C VAL A 25 -2.50 1.12 -3.84
N ALA A 26 -1.90 -0.06 -3.76
CA ALA A 26 -1.55 -0.86 -4.92
C ALA A 26 -1.95 -2.32 -4.76
N VAL A 27 -2.23 -3.00 -5.88
CA VAL A 27 -2.45 -4.45 -5.92
C VAL A 27 -1.26 -5.09 -6.62
N HIS A 28 -0.58 -5.98 -5.90
CA HIS A 28 0.57 -6.73 -6.39
C HIS A 28 0.23 -8.21 -6.53
N GLN A 29 0.72 -8.85 -7.58
CA GLN A 29 0.62 -10.27 -7.82
C GLN A 29 2.00 -10.84 -8.14
N TYR A 30 2.55 -11.62 -7.21
CA TYR A 30 3.84 -12.26 -7.41
C TYR A 30 3.67 -13.64 -8.05
N ASN A 31 4.35 -13.87 -9.17
CA ASN A 31 4.41 -15.16 -9.87
C ASN A 31 3.03 -15.78 -10.11
N GLU A 32 2.06 -14.97 -10.54
CA GLU A 32 0.67 -15.37 -10.78
C GLU A 32 -0.06 -15.97 -9.55
N GLY A 33 0.53 -15.84 -8.37
CA GLY A 33 -0.05 -16.25 -7.10
C GLY A 33 -1.14 -15.31 -6.62
N GLU A 34 -1.42 -15.34 -5.33
CA GLU A 34 -2.48 -14.55 -4.73
C GLU A 34 -2.20 -13.05 -4.81
N LYS A 35 -3.24 -12.29 -5.20
CA LYS A 35 -3.20 -10.84 -5.24
C LYS A 35 -3.21 -10.29 -3.82
N LYS A 36 -2.35 -9.31 -3.57
CA LYS A 36 -2.25 -8.66 -2.26
C LYS A 36 -2.41 -7.16 -2.41
N LEU A 37 -3.24 -6.57 -1.55
CA LEU A 37 -3.31 -5.13 -1.36
C LEU A 37 -2.05 -4.70 -0.59
N GLN A 38 -1.34 -3.69 -1.08
CA GLN A 38 -0.24 -3.04 -0.38
C GLN A 38 -0.58 -1.57 -0.19
N ILE A 39 -0.38 -1.08 1.04
CA ILE A 39 -0.48 0.33 1.37
C ILE A 39 0.92 0.80 1.77
N SER A 40 1.36 1.88 1.17
CA SER A 40 2.66 2.51 1.49
C SER A 40 2.53 4.01 1.66
N ARG A 41 3.46 4.57 2.43
CA ARG A 41 3.65 6.00 2.60
C ARG A 41 5.02 6.39 2.06
N GLU A 42 5.09 7.55 1.44
CA GLU A 42 6.36 8.24 1.18
C GLU A 42 6.34 9.57 1.91
N ASN A 43 7.39 9.87 2.67
CA ASN A 43 7.55 11.16 3.36
C ASN A 43 8.64 11.97 2.67
N ARG A 44 8.40 13.25 2.43
CA ARG A 44 9.40 14.15 1.87
C ARG A 44 10.33 14.66 2.97
N ASN A 45 11.64 14.57 2.78
CA ASN A 45 12.60 15.23 3.67
C ASN A 45 12.81 16.70 3.26
N GLN A 46 13.60 17.44 4.05
CA GLN A 46 13.92 18.85 3.79
C GLN A 46 14.69 19.05 2.47
N ASP A 47 15.44 18.04 2.04
CA ASP A 47 16.18 18.00 0.77
C ASP A 47 15.28 17.67 -0.44
N GLY A 48 13.99 17.42 -0.19
CA GLY A 48 12.98 17.16 -1.21
C GLY A 48 12.88 15.70 -1.66
N GLU A 49 13.66 14.79 -1.07
CA GLU A 49 13.68 13.36 -1.36
C GLU A 49 12.52 12.62 -0.68
N TRP A 50 11.99 11.61 -1.36
CA TRP A 50 10.91 10.78 -0.86
C TRP A 50 11.45 9.52 -0.18
N LYS A 51 11.13 9.34 1.10
CA LYS A 51 11.47 8.14 1.85
C LYS A 51 10.27 7.22 1.97
N PHE A 52 10.39 6.03 1.38
CA PHE A 52 9.38 4.98 1.42
C PHE A 52 9.25 4.34 2.81
N ALA A 53 8.00 4.09 3.21
CA ALA A 53 7.61 3.31 4.37
C ALA A 53 6.41 2.42 4.01
N LYS A 54 6.49 1.13 4.31
CA LYS A 54 5.35 0.22 4.12
C LYS A 54 4.39 0.38 5.30
N LEU A 55 3.10 0.58 5.01
CA LEU A 55 2.05 0.68 6.04
C LEU A 55 1.34 -0.66 6.27
N GLY A 56 1.19 -1.46 5.22
CA GLY A 56 0.57 -2.78 5.34
C GLY A 56 0.58 -3.56 4.03
N ARG A 57 0.42 -4.88 4.15
CA ARG A 57 0.18 -5.79 3.02
C ARG A 57 -0.81 -6.85 3.47
N LEU A 58 -1.90 -6.99 2.72
CA LEU A 58 -3.07 -7.77 3.12
C LEU A 58 -3.50 -8.66 1.96
N PHE A 59 -4.02 -9.83 2.30
CA PHE A 59 -4.86 -10.60 1.41
C PHE A 59 -6.21 -9.91 1.22
N LYS A 60 -6.98 -10.37 0.23
CA LYS A 60 -8.26 -9.75 -0.13
C LYS A 60 -9.27 -9.84 1.02
N ASP A 61 -9.39 -11.01 1.64
CA ASP A 61 -10.27 -11.28 2.77
C ASP A 61 -9.91 -10.43 4.00
N GLU A 62 -8.61 -10.32 4.31
CA GLU A 62 -8.12 -9.45 5.38
C GLU A 62 -8.48 -7.99 5.11
N ALA A 63 -8.28 -7.50 3.87
CA ALA A 63 -8.61 -6.13 3.48
C ALA A 63 -10.11 -5.86 3.60
N GLU A 64 -10.96 -6.76 3.07
CA GLU A 64 -12.42 -6.64 3.16
C GLU A 64 -12.91 -6.62 4.61
N ALA A 65 -12.30 -7.41 5.49
CA ALA A 65 -12.66 -7.46 6.91
C ALA A 65 -12.26 -6.20 7.68
N ILE A 66 -11.10 -5.59 7.38
CA ILE A 66 -10.62 -4.43 8.14
C ILE A 66 -11.14 -3.09 7.62
N ILE A 67 -11.53 -2.95 6.34
CA ILE A 67 -12.04 -1.68 5.80
C ILE A 67 -13.19 -1.10 6.63
N PRO A 68 -14.23 -1.88 7.02
CA PRO A 68 -15.29 -1.39 7.89
C PRO A 68 -14.79 -0.99 9.28
N LEU A 69 -13.77 -1.67 9.82
CA LEU A 69 -13.18 -1.31 11.11
C LEU A 69 -12.43 0.02 11.01
N MET A 70 -11.71 0.26 9.91
CA MET A 70 -11.05 1.54 9.63
C MET A 70 -12.07 2.66 9.52
N GLN A 71 -13.19 2.44 8.81
CA GLN A 71 -14.28 3.43 8.71
C GLN A 71 -14.86 3.77 10.07
N LYS A 72 -15.14 2.77 10.92
CA LYS A 72 -15.61 3.00 12.30
C LYS A 72 -14.59 3.74 13.16
N ALA A 73 -13.30 3.43 13.02
CA ALA A 73 -12.25 4.13 13.76
C ALA A 73 -12.21 5.63 13.43
N LEU A 74 -12.50 6.02 12.17
CA LEU A 74 -12.58 7.43 11.77
C LEU A 74 -13.68 8.20 12.49
N GLU A 75 -14.76 7.55 12.94
CA GLU A 75 -15.83 8.21 13.71
C GLU A 75 -15.37 8.63 15.13
N SER A 76 -14.24 8.08 15.59
CA SER A 76 -13.65 8.36 16.90
C SER A 76 -12.39 9.24 16.82
N MET A 77 -12.02 9.72 15.63
CA MET A 77 -10.88 10.61 15.38
C MET A 77 -11.33 12.05 15.21
#